data_AF-A0A1X7VTR6-F1
#
_entry.id   AF-A0A1X7VTR6-F1
#
_cell.length_a   1.000
_cell.length_b   1.000
_cell.length_c   1.000
_cell.angle_alpha   90.00
_cell.angle_beta   90.00
_cell.angle_gamma   90.00
#
_symmetry.space_group_name_H-M   'P 1'
#
loop_
_entity.id
_entity.type
_entity.pdbx_description
1 polymer ?
#
loop_
_entity_poly.entity_id
_entity_poly.type
_entity_poly.pdbx_seq_one_letter_code
_entity_poly.pdbx_strand_id
1 'polypeptide(L)'
;MASKSGEIMCAIVAPTGIAAFNVGGLTIHRLFQLPIEHEGMTARYWALSDLLQLPPANGRPVIKKISNKLVKTRLGVANAVNIWKETVAYDELTINERQKGDETFFKMLNSVRHGSLTDETIDTLKSCVDASQKILELMLKV
;
A
#
# COMPACT_ATOMS: atom_id res chain seq x y z
N MET A 1 -31.90 17.91 25.07
CA MET A 1 -32.20 17.11 23.85
C MET A 1 -31.15 16.01 23.79
N ALA A 2 -31.54 14.76 24.04
CA ALA A 2 -30.63 13.62 23.97
C ALA A 2 -30.62 13.09 22.52
N SER A 3 -29.47 13.11 21.86
CA SER A 3 -29.31 12.47 20.55
C SER A 3 -29.13 10.96 20.75
N LYS A 4 -30.07 10.19 20.22
CA LYS A 4 -29.89 8.75 20.02
C LYS A 4 -28.99 8.53 18.79
N SER A 5 -27.82 7.95 18.99
CA SER A 5 -27.25 6.85 18.19
C SER A 5 -25.82 6.58 18.69
N GLY A 6 -25.45 5.30 18.84
CA GLY A 6 -24.08 4.87 19.15
C GLY A 6 -23.17 4.98 17.93
N GLU A 7 -23.14 6.15 17.29
CA GLU A 7 -22.30 6.40 16.13
C GLU A 7 -20.89 6.75 16.57
N ILE A 8 -19.97 5.84 16.27
CA ILE A 8 -18.53 6.08 16.41
C ILE A 8 -18.10 6.96 15.24
N MET A 9 -17.58 8.14 15.53
CA MET A 9 -16.99 9.02 14.53
C MET A 9 -15.70 8.38 14.00
N CYS A 10 -15.69 8.02 12.72
CA CYS A 10 -14.54 7.40 12.04
C CYS A 10 -14.02 8.32 10.93
N ALA A 11 -12.71 8.56 10.90
CA ALA A 11 -12.07 9.25 9.79
C ALA A 11 -11.60 8.23 8.75
N ILE A 12 -12.08 8.36 7.52
CA ILE A 12 -11.65 7.52 6.39
C ILE A 12 -10.49 8.21 5.67
N VAL A 13 -9.33 7.55 5.62
CA VAL A 13 -8.13 8.10 5.00
C VAL A 13 -7.37 7.09 4.16
N ALA A 14 -6.62 7.60 3.18
CA ALA A 14 -5.69 6.81 2.38
C ALA A 14 -4.38 7.59 2.12
N PRO A 15 -3.27 6.92 1.76
CA PRO A 15 -1.97 7.58 1.57
C PRO A 15 -1.90 8.44 0.30
N THR A 16 -2.63 8.10 -0.77
CA THR A 16 -2.59 8.82 -2.06
C THR A 16 -3.96 9.41 -2.42
N GLY A 17 -3.96 10.43 -3.30
CA GLY A 17 -5.18 11.11 -3.73
C GLY A 17 -6.19 10.18 -4.41
N ILE A 18 -5.73 9.31 -5.33
CA ILE A 18 -6.58 8.36 -6.04
C ILE A 18 -7.18 7.32 -5.07
N ALA A 19 -6.37 6.79 -4.14
CA ALA A 19 -6.87 5.83 -3.16
C ALA A 19 -7.91 6.45 -2.22
N ALA A 20 -7.67 7.70 -1.78
CA ALA A 20 -8.60 8.42 -0.93
C ALA A 20 -9.94 8.67 -1.65
N PHE A 21 -9.88 9.07 -2.93
CA PHE A 21 -11.05 9.24 -3.77
C PHE A 21 -11.86 7.94 -3.90
N ASN A 22 -11.19 6.81 -4.14
CA ASN A 22 -11.85 5.51 -4.31
C ASN A 22 -12.61 5.02 -3.07
N VAL A 23 -12.20 5.47 -1.88
CA VAL A 23 -12.87 5.12 -0.61
C VAL A 23 -13.73 6.25 -0.05
N GLY A 24 -13.94 7.34 -0.81
CA GLY A 24 -14.70 8.51 -0.36
C GLY A 24 -14.07 9.24 0.83
N GLY A 25 -12.75 9.10 1.03
CA GLY A 25 -12.01 9.62 2.17
C GLY A 25 -11.10 10.81 1.82
N LEU A 26 -10.23 11.15 2.78
CA LEU A 26 -9.20 12.18 2.61
C LEU A 26 -7.81 11.56 2.52
N THR A 27 -6.83 12.32 2.03
CA THR A 27 -5.44 11.91 2.18
C THR A 27 -4.99 12.08 3.64
N ILE A 28 -4.11 11.20 4.11
CA ILE A 28 -3.50 11.32 5.45
C ILE A 28 -2.86 12.72 5.64
N HIS A 29 -2.20 13.23 4.60
CA HIS A 29 -1.60 14.57 4.60
C HIS A 29 -2.63 15.68 4.83
N ARG A 30 -3.80 15.59 4.18
CA ARG A 30 -4.86 16.59 4.33
C ARG A 30 -5.54 16.52 5.70
N LEU A 31 -5.78 15.32 6.23
CA LEU A 31 -6.43 15.15 7.54
C LEU A 31 -5.56 15.71 8.67
N PHE A 32 -4.28 15.36 8.70
CA PHE A 32 -3.35 15.77 9.75
C PHE A 32 -2.61 17.08 9.45
N GLN A 33 -2.95 17.76 8.36
CA GLN A 33 -2.30 18.99 7.89
C GLN A 33 -0.77 18.82 7.78
N LEU A 34 -0.34 17.64 7.32
CA LEU A 34 1.07 17.34 7.17
C LEU A 34 1.60 18.06 5.92
N PRO A 35 2.81 18.64 5.99
CA PRO A 35 3.43 19.26 4.84
C PRO A 35 3.65 18.22 3.73
N ILE A 36 3.35 18.61 2.50
CA ILE A 36 3.65 17.81 1.31
C ILE A 36 5.11 18.09 0.93
N GLU A 37 5.92 17.05 0.93
CA GLU A 37 7.33 17.17 0.58
C GLU A 37 7.52 16.97 -0.92
N HIS A 38 8.18 17.94 -1.55
CA HIS A 38 8.70 17.82 -2.90
C HIS A 38 10.23 17.74 -2.84
N GLU A 39 10.84 16.93 -3.71
CA GLU A 39 12.29 16.96 -3.97
C GLU A 39 13.22 16.61 -2.78
N GLY A 40 13.14 15.38 -2.29
CA GLY A 40 14.29 14.73 -1.63
C GLY A 40 14.48 15.00 -0.12
N MET A 41 13.60 15.76 0.52
CA MET A 41 13.49 15.76 1.98
C MET A 41 12.39 14.79 2.39
N THR A 42 12.72 13.74 3.14
CA THR A 42 11.79 12.67 3.52
C THR A 42 11.43 12.76 5.01
N ALA A 43 10.20 13.13 5.33
CA ALA A 43 9.56 12.93 6.61
C ALA A 43 9.25 11.45 6.78
N ARG A 44 9.50 10.97 8.00
CA ARG A 44 9.47 9.55 8.34
C ARG A 44 8.03 9.14 8.64
N TYR A 45 7.36 8.54 7.68
CA TYR A 45 6.01 7.98 7.85
C TYR A 45 6.03 6.47 7.97
N TRP A 46 5.10 5.87 8.73
CA TRP A 46 4.90 4.42 8.81
C TRP A 46 3.84 3.99 7.79
N ALA A 47 4.11 2.97 6.98
CA ALA A 47 3.19 2.49 5.95
C ALA A 47 2.04 1.64 6.56
N LEU A 48 0.81 1.86 6.07
CA LEU A 48 -0.45 1.19 6.46
C LEU A 48 -1.05 0.40 5.28
N SER A 49 -0.24 -0.29 4.48
CA SER A 49 -0.76 -1.10 3.36
C SER A 49 0.07 -2.34 3.15
N ASP A 50 -0.52 -3.29 2.40
CA ASP A 50 0.07 -4.56 1.97
C ASP A 50 1.60 -4.47 1.83
N LEU A 51 2.30 -5.20 2.70
CA LEU A 51 3.77 -5.15 2.84
C LEU A 51 4.50 -5.60 1.57
N LEU A 52 3.78 -6.18 0.61
CA LEU A 52 4.30 -6.70 -0.66
C LEU A 52 3.88 -5.86 -1.88
N GLN A 53 3.18 -4.74 -1.67
CA GLN A 53 2.89 -3.77 -2.73
C GLN A 53 4.02 -2.75 -2.91
N LEU A 54 3.77 -1.69 -3.69
CA LEU A 54 4.77 -0.69 -4.01
C LEU A 54 5.36 -0.06 -2.73
N PRO A 55 6.69 -0.12 -2.55
CA PRO A 55 7.34 0.71 -1.55
C PRO A 55 7.17 2.19 -1.90
N PRO A 56 7.43 3.12 -0.97
CA PRO A 56 7.39 4.54 -1.25
C PRO A 56 8.21 4.89 -2.49
N ALA A 57 7.59 5.58 -3.46
CA ALA A 57 8.16 5.80 -4.79
C ALA A 57 9.50 6.58 -4.79
N ASN A 58 9.78 7.35 -3.73
CA ASN A 58 11.01 8.15 -3.63
C ASN A 58 11.51 8.26 -2.18
N GLY A 59 11.76 7.13 -1.51
CA GLY A 59 12.19 7.12 -0.11
C GLY A 59 13.20 6.03 0.23
N ARG A 60 14.07 6.30 1.21
CA ARG A 60 14.87 5.25 1.88
C ARG A 60 13.92 4.31 2.63
N PRO A 61 14.26 3.02 2.83
CA PRO A 61 13.44 2.09 3.60
C PRO A 61 13.00 2.71 4.92
N VAL A 62 11.68 2.77 5.12
CA VAL A 62 11.00 3.42 6.25
C VAL A 62 11.35 2.78 7.60
N ILE A 63 11.74 1.50 7.58
CA ILE A 63 12.07 0.72 8.76
C ILE A 63 13.55 0.91 9.10
N LYS A 64 13.84 1.80 10.04
CA LYS A 64 15.12 1.84 10.76
C LYS A 64 14.87 1.52 12.23
N LYS A 65 15.68 0.64 12.79
CA LYS A 65 15.69 0.36 14.24
C LYS A 65 16.04 1.65 14.97
N ILE A 66 15.08 2.26 15.67
CA ILE A 66 15.31 3.46 16.48
C ILE A 66 15.65 2.98 17.90
N SER A 67 16.74 3.48 18.49
CA SER A 67 17.08 3.19 19.88
C SER A 67 16.25 4.08 20.82
N ASN A 68 15.85 3.53 21.98
CA ASN A 68 15.09 4.29 23.00
C ASN A 68 15.81 5.57 23.46
N LYS A 69 17.16 5.57 23.43
CA LYS A 69 17.97 6.76 23.71
C LYS A 69 17.67 7.90 22.72
N LEU A 70 17.54 7.59 21.43
CA LEU A 70 17.25 8.59 20.39
C LEU A 70 15.82 9.13 20.48
N VAL A 71 14.85 8.28 20.83
CA VAL A 71 13.45 8.67 21.08
C VAL A 71 13.38 9.68 22.22
N LYS A 72 14.03 9.37 23.36
CA LYS A 72 14.02 10.22 24.54
C LYS A 72 14.65 11.59 24.28
N THR A 73 15.75 11.63 23.52
CA THR A 73 16.46 12.89 23.21
C THR A 73 15.74 13.73 22.14
N ARG A 74 15.10 13.12 21.13
CA ARG A 74 14.50 13.85 20.01
C ARG A 74 13.02 14.19 20.20
N LEU A 75 12.27 13.35 20.91
CA LEU A 75 10.82 13.47 21.07
C LEU A 75 10.41 13.78 22.51
N GLY A 76 11.34 13.73 23.47
CA GLY A 76 11.05 13.98 24.89
C GLY A 76 10.20 12.90 25.57
N VAL A 77 9.88 11.81 24.88
CA VAL A 77 9.01 10.73 25.39
C VAL A 77 9.87 9.62 26.00
N ALA A 78 9.47 9.13 27.18
CA ALA A 78 10.21 8.08 27.90
C ALA A 78 10.20 6.74 27.16
N ASN A 79 9.11 6.43 26.46
CA ASN A 79 8.92 5.22 25.66
C ASN A 79 8.40 5.60 24.27
N ALA A 80 8.99 5.03 23.21
CA ALA A 80 8.34 5.01 21.90
C ALA A 80 7.30 3.90 21.91
N VAL A 81 6.03 4.26 21.87
CA VAL A 81 4.94 3.30 21.70
C VAL A 81 4.92 2.87 20.24
N ASN A 82 5.15 1.60 19.98
CA ASN A 82 4.92 1.04 18.66
C ASN A 82 3.44 0.67 18.56
N ILE A 83 2.62 1.65 18.15
CA ILE A 83 1.17 1.49 17.98
C ILE A 83 0.84 0.25 17.12
N TRP A 84 1.66 -0.09 16.13
CA TRP A 84 1.45 -1.25 15.27
C TRP A 84 1.53 -2.58 15.99
N LYS A 85 2.41 -2.70 16.99
CA LYS A 85 2.56 -3.95 17.75
C LYS A 85 1.52 -4.09 18.85
N GLU A 86 1.10 -2.96 19.40
CA GLU A 86 0.30 -2.95 20.63
C GLU A 86 -1.21 -2.81 20.36
N THR A 87 -1.60 -2.24 19.21
CA THR A 87 -3.02 -1.93 18.94
C THR A 87 -3.58 -2.56 17.66
N VAL A 88 -2.75 -3.15 16.80
CA VAL A 88 -3.19 -3.65 15.49
C VAL A 88 -3.19 -5.17 15.47
N ALA A 89 -4.38 -5.75 15.33
CA ALA A 89 -4.56 -7.13 14.89
C ALA A 89 -4.67 -7.17 13.36
N TYR A 90 -4.08 -8.18 12.73
CA TYR A 90 -4.09 -8.35 11.28
C TYR A 90 -4.69 -9.71 10.93
N ASP A 91 -5.69 -9.69 10.06
CA ASP A 91 -6.29 -10.88 9.45
C ASP A 91 -6.09 -10.80 7.93
N GLU A 92 -5.47 -11.82 7.33
CA GLU A 92 -5.28 -11.87 5.88
C GLU A 92 -6.57 -12.32 5.19
N LEU A 93 -7.03 -11.53 4.21
CA LEU A 93 -8.08 -11.94 3.30
C LEU A 93 -7.48 -12.79 2.18
N THR A 94 -7.92 -14.05 2.08
CA THR A 94 -7.41 -15.02 1.10
C THR A 94 -8.22 -15.09 -0.20
N ILE A 95 -9.39 -14.44 -0.23
CA ILE A 95 -10.32 -14.49 -1.38
C ILE A 95 -10.06 -13.31 -2.31
N ASN A 96 -9.81 -13.60 -3.58
CA ASN A 96 -9.65 -12.59 -4.61
C ASN A 96 -10.94 -12.38 -5.42
N GLU A 97 -11.50 -11.19 -5.23
CA GLU A 97 -12.75 -10.77 -5.85
C GLU A 97 -12.57 -10.18 -7.27
N ARG A 98 -11.38 -9.66 -7.60
CA ARG A 98 -11.12 -9.00 -8.90
C ARG A 98 -10.94 -10.00 -10.03
N GLN A 99 -10.24 -11.10 -9.78
CA GLN A 99 -9.96 -12.14 -10.77
C GLN A 99 -10.94 -13.33 -10.67
N LYS A 100 -12.19 -13.07 -10.27
CA LYS A 100 -13.21 -14.12 -10.15
C LYS A 100 -13.42 -14.85 -11.47
N GLY A 101 -13.21 -16.18 -11.45
CA GLY A 101 -13.38 -17.07 -12.59
C GLY A 101 -12.09 -17.50 -13.29
N ASP A 102 -10.94 -16.89 -12.97
CA ASP A 102 -9.64 -17.27 -13.54
C ASP A 102 -8.67 -17.71 -12.44
N GLU A 103 -8.75 -19.00 -12.09
CA GLU A 103 -7.93 -19.60 -11.03
C GLU A 103 -6.45 -19.67 -11.42
N THR A 104 -6.14 -19.81 -12.71
CA THR A 104 -4.78 -19.84 -13.23
C THR A 104 -4.12 -18.48 -13.04
N PHE A 105 -4.81 -17.41 -13.42
CA PHE A 105 -4.30 -16.06 -13.25
C PHE A 105 -4.19 -15.67 -11.76
N PHE A 106 -5.14 -16.08 -10.92
CA PHE A 106 -5.03 -15.91 -9.46
C PHE A 106 -3.78 -16.58 -8.88
N LYS A 107 -3.49 -17.83 -9.27
CA LYS A 107 -2.29 -18.56 -8.83
C LYS A 107 -1.01 -17.85 -9.28
N MET A 108 -0.98 -17.39 -10.54
CA MET A 108 0.15 -16.61 -11.05
C MET A 108 0.37 -15.32 -10.24
N LEU A 109 -0.68 -14.56 -9.94
CA LEU A 109 -0.59 -13.33 -9.15
C LEU A 109 -0.11 -13.60 -7.71
N ASN A 110 -0.53 -14.71 -7.08
CA ASN A 110 -0.02 -15.09 -5.77
C ASN A 110 1.46 -15.50 -5.81
N SER A 111 1.88 -16.22 -6.85
CA SER A 111 3.30 -16.54 -7.07
C SER A 111 4.14 -15.28 -7.24
N VAL A 112 3.64 -14.28 -7.98
CA VAL A 112 4.27 -12.95 -8.09
C VAL A 112 4.33 -12.26 -6.73
N ARG A 113 3.22 -12.27 -5.97
CA ARG A 113 3.11 -11.65 -4.64
C ARG A 113 4.14 -12.19 -3.65
N HIS A 114 4.38 -13.50 -3.66
CA HIS A 114 5.36 -14.15 -2.77
C HIS A 114 6.78 -14.21 -3.36
N GLY A 115 7.00 -13.76 -4.60
CA GLY A 115 8.29 -13.83 -5.28
C GLY A 115 8.72 -15.25 -5.69
N SER A 116 7.78 -16.20 -5.76
CA SER A 116 8.02 -17.60 -6.11
C SER A 116 7.53 -17.90 -7.53
N LEU A 117 8.20 -17.33 -8.53
CA LEU A 117 7.82 -17.46 -9.94
C LEU A 117 8.26 -18.81 -10.51
N THR A 118 7.36 -19.51 -11.21
CA THR A 118 7.68 -20.68 -12.03
C THR A 118 8.01 -20.24 -13.46
N ASP A 119 8.82 -21.03 -14.18
CA ASP A 119 9.16 -20.77 -15.58
C ASP A 119 7.89 -20.65 -16.46
N GLU A 120 6.88 -21.48 -16.19
CA GLU A 120 5.56 -21.43 -16.84
C GLU A 120 4.84 -20.08 -16.64
N THR A 121 4.92 -19.51 -15.43
CA THR A 121 4.33 -18.19 -15.12
C THR A 121 5.04 -17.10 -15.91
N ILE A 122 6.38 -17.19 -16.00
CA ILE A 122 7.21 -16.23 -16.72
C ILE A 122 6.91 -16.29 -18.23
N ASP A 123 6.81 -17.48 -18.80
CA ASP A 123 6.54 -17.65 -20.22
C ASP A 123 5.13 -17.18 -20.58
N THR A 124 4.15 -17.44 -19.70
CA THR A 124 2.79 -16.92 -19.86
C THR A 124 2.79 -15.37 -19.84
N LEU A 125 3.50 -14.75 -18.90
CA LEU A 125 3.61 -13.28 -18.82
C LEU A 125 4.30 -12.68 -20.05
N LYS A 126 5.36 -13.33 -20.55
CA LYS A 126 6.04 -12.90 -21.79
C LYS A 126 5.12 -12.96 -23.00
N SER A 127 4.31 -14.03 -23.11
CA SER A 127 3.36 -14.17 -24.22
C SER A 127 2.34 -13.02 -24.30
N CYS A 128 1.97 -12.41 -23.17
CA CYS A 128 1.08 -11.25 -23.13
C CYS A 128 1.73 -9.95 -23.67
N VAL A 129 3.04 -9.81 -23.51
CA VAL A 129 3.80 -8.68 -24.06
C VAL A 129 3.87 -8.79 -25.57
N ASP A 130 4.18 -9.98 -26.08
CA ASP A 130 4.26 -10.24 -27.52
C ASP A 130 2.90 -10.01 -28.21
N ALA A 131 1.80 -10.43 -27.57
CA ALA A 131 0.45 -10.17 -28.06
C ALA A 131 0.13 -8.66 -28.12
N SER A 132 0.50 -7.92 -27.08
CA SER A 132 0.26 -6.47 -27.00
C SER A 132 1.07 -5.70 -28.05
N GLN A 133 2.33 -6.13 -28.27
CA GLN A 133 3.22 -5.53 -29.26
C GLN A 133 2.71 -5.79 -30.69
N LYS A 134 2.18 -6.97 -30.94
CA LYS A 134 1.54 -7.33 -32.21
C LYS A 134 0.27 -6.53 -32.49
N ILE A 135 -0.52 -6.22 -31.46
CA ILE A 135 -1.68 -5.32 -31.56
C ILE A 135 -1.22 -3.90 -31.90
N LEU A 136 -0.17 -3.39 -31.26
CA LEU A 136 0.37 -2.07 -31.54
C LEU A 136 0.89 -1.96 -32.99
N GLU A 137 1.58 -2.99 -33.49
CA GLU A 137 2.02 -3.05 -34.88
C GLU A 137 0.86 -3.09 -35.88
N LEU A 138 -0.25 -3.75 -35.55
CA LEU A 138 -1.45 -3.77 -36.37
C LEU A 138 -2.17 -2.41 -36.36
N MET A 139 -2.19 -1.71 -35.23
CA MET A 139 -2.79 -0.37 -35.14
C MET A 139 -1.96 0.72 -35.84
N LEU A 140 -0.64 0.56 -35.93
CA LEU A 140 0.27 1.49 -36.61
C LEU A 140 0.44 1.21 -38.12
N LYS A 141 -0.13 0.10 -38.63
CA LYS A 141 -0.13 -0.27 -40.05
C LYS A 141 -1.44 0.11 -40.78
N VAL A 142 -2.29 0.92 -40.14
CA VAL A 142 -3.46 1.60 -40.74
C VAL A 142 -3.09 3.04 -41.07
#